data_AF-A0A858ATC9-F1
#
_entry.id   AF-A0A858ATC9-F1
#
_cell.length_a   1.000
_cell.length_b   1.000
_cell.length_c   1.000
_cell.angle_alpha   90.00
_cell.angle_beta   90.00
_cell.angle_gamma   90.00
#
_symmetry.space_group_name_H-M   'P 1'
#
loop_
_entity.id
_entity.type
_entity.pdbx_description
1 polymer ?
#
loop_
_entity_poly.entity_id
_entity_poly.type
_entity_poly.pdbx_seq_one_letter_code
_entity_poly.pdbx_strand_id
1 'polypeptide(L)'
;MFNFKSTDKQMEKPFESDNYIYLKVKYDIVLTDKSLLPVKVKNSTNAIDSKTFLIDQNLNYLESLFEIETNSNLKKNNTIYFYPYDEIEVTRTSRFEVNQEFFSSRGVSDNVANKTVDILLNTNKTYDECMSELKLIYKGTFNVEFYNKAIPKLIY
;
A
#
# COMPACT_ATOMS: atom_id res chain seq x y z
N MET A 1 -52.37 15.59 -43.09
CA MET A 1 -50.92 15.81 -43.25
C MET A 1 -50.28 15.73 -41.87
N PHE A 2 -49.64 14.62 -41.54
CA PHE A 2 -48.90 14.46 -40.30
C PHE A 2 -47.47 14.93 -40.54
N ASN A 3 -47.04 15.94 -39.78
CA ASN A 3 -45.69 16.48 -39.85
C ASN A 3 -45.05 16.31 -38.47
N PHE A 4 -44.50 15.12 -38.22
CA PHE A 4 -43.61 14.87 -37.10
C PHE A 4 -42.18 14.86 -37.66
N LYS A 5 -41.40 15.90 -37.36
CA LYS A 5 -39.96 15.90 -37.57
C LYS A 5 -39.25 15.96 -36.21
N SER A 6 -38.66 14.83 -35.88
CA SER A 6 -37.32 14.65 -35.31
C SER A 6 -36.99 15.40 -34.03
N THR A 7 -37.14 14.73 -32.89
CA THR A 7 -36.33 14.98 -31.71
C THR A 7 -34.92 14.44 -31.95
N ASP A 8 -33.96 15.33 -32.16
CA ASP A 8 -32.54 15.00 -32.07
C ASP A 8 -32.22 14.55 -30.64
N LYS A 9 -32.21 13.23 -30.43
CA LYS A 9 -31.52 12.64 -29.28
C LYS A 9 -30.05 12.90 -29.50
N GLN A 10 -29.54 13.95 -28.85
CA GLN A 10 -28.10 14.05 -28.60
C GLN A 10 -27.69 12.76 -27.89
N MET A 11 -26.90 11.92 -28.57
CA MET A 11 -26.20 10.81 -27.94
C MET A 11 -25.24 11.44 -26.93
N GLU A 12 -25.63 11.46 -25.66
CA GLU A 12 -24.68 11.60 -24.56
C GLU A 12 -23.62 10.52 -24.78
N LYS A 13 -22.38 10.95 -25.06
CA LYS A 13 -21.23 10.06 -24.98
C LYS A 13 -21.26 9.44 -23.58
N PRO A 14 -21.19 8.10 -23.44
CA PRO A 14 -21.09 7.52 -22.12
C PRO A 14 -19.88 8.16 -21.43
N PHE A 15 -20.12 8.70 -20.22
CA PHE A 15 -19.08 9.17 -19.32
C PHE A 15 -18.10 8.00 -19.18
N GLU A 16 -16.95 8.05 -19.88
CA GLU A 16 -15.88 7.10 -19.63
C GLU A 16 -15.45 7.35 -18.18
N SER A 17 -15.89 6.48 -17.27
CA SER A 17 -15.31 6.45 -15.94
C SER A 17 -13.83 6.18 -16.14
N ASP A 18 -12.98 7.19 -15.95
CA ASP A 18 -11.55 7.04 -16.14
C ASP A 18 -11.05 5.88 -15.26
N ASN A 19 -10.66 4.78 -15.89
CA ASN A 19 -10.20 3.58 -15.23
C ASN A 19 -8.77 3.83 -14.70
N TYR A 20 -8.64 4.24 -13.44
CA TYR A 20 -7.34 4.47 -12.79
C TYR A 20 -6.93 3.29 -11.91
N ILE A 21 -5.64 2.93 -12.00
CA ILE A 21 -4.97 2.06 -11.02
C ILE A 21 -4.22 2.95 -10.03
N TYR A 22 -4.39 2.67 -8.74
CA TYR A 22 -3.68 3.31 -7.64
C TYR A 22 -2.43 2.51 -7.32
N LEU A 23 -1.31 3.21 -7.14
CA LEU A 23 -0.07 2.62 -6.71
C LEU A 23 0.19 3.12 -5.29
N LYS A 24 0.29 2.20 -4.35
CA LYS A 24 0.39 2.54 -2.92
C LYS A 24 1.52 1.78 -2.26
N VAL A 25 2.30 2.49 -1.46
CA VAL A 25 3.17 1.81 -0.50
C VAL A 25 2.30 1.22 0.60
N LYS A 26 2.51 -0.06 0.92
CA LYS A 26 1.69 -0.77 1.92
C LYS A 26 2.02 -0.32 3.35
N TYR A 27 1.08 -0.51 4.28
CA TYR A 27 1.20 -0.19 5.70
C TYR A 27 1.50 1.28 6.03
N ASP A 28 1.11 2.20 5.16
CA ASP A 28 1.34 3.64 5.31
C ASP A 28 2.81 4.00 5.56
N ILE A 29 3.73 3.23 4.94
CA ILE A 29 5.15 3.58 4.92
C ILE A 29 5.32 4.80 4.01
N VAL A 30 5.87 5.88 4.56
CA VAL A 30 6.04 7.15 3.85
C VAL A 30 7.44 7.21 3.23
N LEU A 31 7.51 7.28 1.90
CA LEU A 31 8.76 7.52 1.19
C LEU A 31 9.26 8.94 1.47
N THR A 32 10.56 9.08 1.69
CA THR A 32 11.19 10.41 1.79
C THR A 32 11.10 11.15 0.45
N ASP A 33 11.42 10.46 -0.65
CA ASP A 33 11.17 10.93 -2.01
C ASP A 33 9.86 10.36 -2.55
N LYS A 34 8.83 11.22 -2.60
CA LYS A 34 7.50 10.86 -3.10
C LYS A 34 7.44 10.72 -4.62
N SER A 35 8.45 11.18 -5.36
CA SER A 35 8.48 11.09 -6.82
C SER A 35 8.81 9.69 -7.33
N LEU A 36 9.36 8.82 -6.47
CA LEU A 36 9.71 7.44 -6.79
C LEU A 36 8.49 6.58 -7.18
N LEU A 37 7.30 6.91 -6.67
CA LEU A 37 6.07 6.17 -6.95
C LEU A 37 4.93 7.12 -7.35
N PRO A 38 4.43 7.05 -8.60
CA PRO A 38 3.26 7.83 -8.98
C PRO A 38 2.03 7.37 -8.20
N VAL A 39 1.12 8.28 -7.82
CA VAL A 39 -0.03 7.95 -6.97
C VAL A 39 -1.09 7.11 -7.72
N LYS A 40 -1.33 7.43 -8.98
CA LYS A 40 -2.29 6.74 -9.84
C LYS A 40 -1.93 6.92 -11.31
N VAL A 41 -2.24 5.92 -12.11
CA VAL A 41 -2.00 5.92 -13.57
C VAL A 41 -3.24 5.39 -14.28
N LYS A 42 -3.59 5.99 -15.42
CA LYS A 42 -4.76 5.59 -16.21
C LYS A 42 -4.50 4.23 -16.87
N ASN A 43 -5.42 3.29 -16.70
CA ASN A 43 -5.39 1.95 -17.30
C ASN A 43 -5.94 1.97 -18.73
N SER A 44 -5.23 2.69 -19.61
CA SER A 44 -5.67 2.88 -21.00
C SER A 44 -5.71 1.57 -21.80
N THR A 45 -4.91 0.57 -21.40
CA THR A 45 -4.83 -0.75 -22.06
C THR A 45 -5.83 -1.76 -21.48
N ASN A 46 -6.58 -1.39 -20.43
CA ASN A 46 -7.47 -2.29 -19.70
C ASN A 46 -6.77 -3.57 -19.19
N ALA A 47 -5.51 -3.44 -18.78
CA ALA A 47 -4.73 -4.51 -18.17
C ALA A 47 -5.50 -5.13 -16.99
N ILE A 48 -5.45 -6.47 -16.90
CA ILE A 48 -6.22 -7.26 -15.93
C ILE A 48 -5.39 -7.55 -14.68
N ASP A 49 -4.06 -7.58 -14.80
CA ASP A 49 -3.13 -7.89 -13.71
C ASP A 49 -2.02 -6.83 -13.56
N SER A 50 -1.41 -6.80 -12.38
CA SER A 50 -0.37 -5.82 -12.03
C SER A 50 0.85 -5.90 -12.94
N LYS A 51 1.29 -7.09 -13.33
CA LYS A 51 2.50 -7.26 -14.14
C LYS A 51 2.29 -6.70 -15.55
N THR A 52 1.19 -7.08 -16.19
CA THR A 52 0.82 -6.56 -17.52
C THR A 52 0.67 -5.04 -17.47
N PHE A 53 -0.02 -4.51 -16.44
CA PHE A 53 -0.21 -3.08 -16.28
C PHE A 53 1.12 -2.31 -16.17
N LEU A 54 2.06 -2.79 -15.36
CA LEU A 54 3.35 -2.12 -15.16
C LEU A 54 4.18 -2.10 -16.44
N ILE A 55 4.13 -3.16 -17.25
CA ILE A 55 4.80 -3.21 -18.55
C ILE A 55 4.15 -2.22 -19.52
N ASP A 56 2.82 -2.26 -19.66
CA ASP A 56 2.07 -1.41 -20.59
C ASP A 56 2.26 0.10 -20.30
N GLN A 57 2.45 0.46 -19.04
CA GLN A 57 2.65 1.84 -18.60
C GLN A 57 4.13 2.25 -18.51
N ASN A 58 5.08 1.40 -18.95
CA ASN A 58 6.53 1.61 -18.81
C ASN A 58 6.98 1.88 -17.36
N LEU A 59 6.37 1.18 -16.41
CA LEU A 59 6.63 1.26 -14.97
C LEU A 59 7.39 0.05 -14.42
N ASN A 60 7.94 -0.80 -15.29
CA ASN A 60 8.73 -1.97 -14.90
C ASN A 60 10.00 -1.60 -14.11
N TYR A 61 10.49 -0.36 -14.24
CA TYR A 61 11.60 0.13 -13.41
C TYR A 61 11.28 0.10 -11.91
N LEU A 62 10.00 0.10 -11.52
CA LEU A 62 9.61 0.02 -10.10
C LEU A 62 10.05 -1.30 -9.45
N GLU A 63 10.26 -2.36 -10.24
CA GLU A 63 10.76 -3.65 -9.73
C GLU A 63 12.20 -3.55 -9.19
N SER A 64 12.97 -2.52 -9.56
CA SER A 64 14.32 -2.30 -8.98
C SER A 64 14.29 -1.47 -7.70
N LEU A 65 13.13 -0.96 -7.30
CA LEU A 65 12.96 -0.08 -6.13
C LEU A 65 12.06 -0.71 -5.07
N PHE A 66 11.15 -1.58 -5.49
CA PHE A 66 10.10 -2.14 -4.65
C PHE A 66 9.90 -3.63 -4.91
N GLU A 67 9.61 -4.38 -3.86
CA GLU A 67 8.86 -5.62 -3.98
C GLU A 67 7.39 -5.29 -4.26
N ILE A 68 6.81 -5.88 -5.31
CA ILE A 68 5.47 -5.56 -5.79
C ILE A 68 4.51 -6.71 -5.47
N GLU A 69 3.40 -6.40 -4.78
CA GLU A 69 2.36 -7.38 -4.50
C GLU A 69 1.63 -7.75 -5.80
N THR A 70 1.59 -9.05 -6.10
CA THR A 70 0.89 -9.54 -7.29
C THR A 70 -0.62 -9.34 -7.16
N ASN A 71 -1.22 -8.62 -8.10
CA ASN A 71 -2.67 -8.49 -8.21
C ASN A 71 -3.13 -9.07 -9.54
N SER A 72 -3.83 -10.21 -9.50
CA SER A 72 -4.34 -10.90 -10.68
C SER A 72 -5.69 -10.38 -11.20
N ASN A 73 -6.28 -9.39 -10.54
CA ASN A 73 -7.57 -8.82 -10.91
C ASN A 73 -7.69 -7.33 -10.55
N LEU A 74 -7.02 -6.49 -11.36
CA LEU A 74 -7.05 -5.04 -11.27
C LEU A 74 -8.44 -4.43 -11.48
N LYS A 75 -9.34 -5.14 -12.15
CA LYS A 75 -10.73 -4.70 -12.33
C LYS A 75 -11.52 -4.75 -11.03
N LYS A 76 -11.26 -5.76 -10.19
CA LYS A 76 -11.88 -5.91 -8.87
C LYS A 76 -11.16 -5.09 -7.81
N ASN A 77 -9.83 -5.08 -7.84
CA ASN A 77 -8.99 -4.33 -6.92
C ASN A 77 -8.05 -3.45 -7.73
N ASN A 78 -8.41 -2.19 -7.92
CA ASN A 78 -7.63 -1.25 -8.72
C ASN A 78 -6.41 -0.67 -7.98
N THR A 79 -5.86 -1.39 -7.01
CA THR A 79 -4.66 -0.98 -6.27
C THR A 79 -3.55 -2.01 -6.46
N ILE A 80 -2.33 -1.52 -6.69
CA ILE A 80 -1.09 -2.29 -6.64
C ILE A 80 -0.33 -1.82 -5.41
N TYR A 81 0.07 -2.77 -4.56
CA TYR A 81 0.82 -2.49 -3.34
C TYR A 81 2.31 -2.70 -3.56
N PHE A 82 3.10 -1.79 -3.00
CA PHE A 82 4.55 -1.74 -3.11
C PHE A 82 5.17 -1.80 -1.72
N TYR A 83 6.29 -2.51 -1.62
CA TYR A 83 7.14 -2.56 -0.44
C TYR A 83 8.53 -2.04 -0.80
N PRO A 84 9.00 -0.95 -0.17
CA PRO A 84 10.31 -0.38 -0.47
C PRO A 84 11.43 -1.33 -0.04
N TYR A 85 12.42 -1.51 -0.92
CA TYR A 85 13.66 -2.20 -0.56
C TYR A 85 14.47 -1.41 0.48
N ASP A 86 15.54 -2.00 1.00
CA ASP A 86 16.34 -1.47 2.12
C ASP A 86 17.08 -0.18 1.80
N GLU A 87 17.46 0.00 0.54
CA GLU A 87 18.08 1.19 0.00
C GLU A 87 17.12 2.37 -0.19
N ILE A 88 15.81 2.14 -0.19
CA ILE A 88 14.83 3.22 -0.37
C ILE A 88 14.57 3.91 0.96
N GLU A 89 14.86 5.21 0.99
CA GLU A 89 14.67 6.04 2.17
C GLU A 89 13.18 6.24 2.51
N VAL A 90 12.87 6.02 3.79
CA VAL A 90 11.52 6.12 4.35
C VAL A 90 11.54 6.94 5.63
N THR A 91 10.43 7.62 5.91
CA THR A 91 10.22 8.28 7.19
C THR A 91 9.89 7.24 8.26
N ARG A 92 10.63 7.27 9.37
CA ARG A 92 10.42 6.39 10.53
C ARG A 92 9.98 7.20 11.73
N THR A 93 9.12 6.62 12.55
CA THR A 93 8.67 7.16 13.83
C THR A 93 9.53 6.56 14.94
N SER A 94 9.88 7.36 15.96
CA SER A 94 10.59 6.80 17.10
C SER A 94 9.75 5.74 17.77
N ARG A 95 10.35 4.61 18.18
CA ARG A 95 9.63 3.58 18.94
C ARG A 95 9.00 4.10 20.23
N PHE A 96 9.44 5.25 20.74
CA PHE A 96 8.89 5.88 21.94
C PHE A 96 7.65 6.75 21.67
N GLU A 97 7.30 6.96 20.40
CA GLU A 97 6.18 7.81 19.96
C GLU A 97 5.03 7.00 19.37
N VAL A 98 5.19 5.69 19.20
CA VAL A 98 4.13 4.82 18.69
C VAL A 98 3.09 4.52 19.77
N ASN A 99 1.85 4.33 19.35
CA ASN A 99 0.73 4.01 20.23
C ASN A 99 -0.14 2.91 19.59
N GLN A 100 -1.23 2.51 20.25
CA GLN A 100 -2.11 1.46 19.73
C GLN A 100 -2.68 1.83 18.35
N GLU A 101 -3.09 3.09 18.17
CA GLU A 101 -3.65 3.61 16.92
C GLU A 101 -2.68 3.50 15.75
N PHE A 102 -1.39 3.72 16.00
CA PHE A 102 -0.32 3.54 15.01
C PHE A 102 -0.36 2.13 14.39
N PHE A 103 -0.59 1.10 15.20
CA PHE A 103 -0.63 -0.29 14.72
C PHE A 103 -2.00 -0.68 14.19
N SER A 104 -3.09 -0.28 14.86
CA SER A 104 -4.44 -0.68 14.46
C SER A 104 -4.87 -0.04 13.13
N SER A 105 -4.49 1.21 12.87
CA SER A 105 -4.67 1.86 11.57
C SER A 105 -4.00 1.11 10.41
N ARG A 106 -2.98 0.30 10.71
CA ARG A 106 -2.22 -0.50 9.74
C ARG A 106 -2.63 -1.98 9.71
N GLY A 107 -3.78 -2.31 10.29
CA GLY A 107 -4.39 -3.64 10.23
C GLY A 107 -3.84 -4.64 11.25
N VAL A 108 -3.13 -4.18 12.28
CA VAL A 108 -2.74 -5.03 13.42
C VAL A 108 -3.92 -5.14 14.38
N SER A 109 -4.28 -6.35 14.79
CA SER A 109 -5.36 -6.55 15.77
C SER A 109 -5.06 -5.84 17.09
N ASP A 110 -6.10 -5.33 17.78
CA ASP A 110 -5.94 -4.55 19.02
C ASP A 110 -5.10 -5.26 20.09
N ASN A 111 -5.31 -6.57 20.27
CA ASN A 111 -4.54 -7.36 21.23
C ASN A 111 -3.05 -7.42 20.88
N VAL A 112 -2.71 -7.55 19.59
CA VAL A 112 -1.32 -7.54 19.13
C VAL A 112 -0.75 -6.12 19.20
N ALA A 113 -1.54 -5.10 18.84
CA ALA A 113 -1.15 -3.70 18.89
C ALA A 113 -0.76 -3.27 20.31
N ASN A 114 -1.58 -3.56 21.32
CA ASN A 114 -1.29 -3.23 22.72
C ASN A 114 0.02 -3.83 23.20
N LYS A 115 0.20 -5.14 22.98
CA LYS A 115 1.45 -5.81 23.37
C LYS A 115 2.66 -5.28 22.61
N THR A 116 2.46 -4.88 21.35
CA THR A 116 3.53 -4.30 20.52
C THR A 116 4.01 -2.99 21.12
N VAL A 117 3.08 -2.12 21.52
CA VAL A 117 3.36 -0.84 22.17
C VAL A 117 4.08 -1.06 23.51
N ASP A 118 3.58 -1.97 24.35
CA ASP A 118 4.19 -2.26 25.66
C ASP A 118 5.66 -2.69 25.54
N ILE A 119 5.99 -3.47 24.51
CA ILE A 119 7.36 -3.89 24.24
C ILE A 119 8.22 -2.73 23.73
N LEU A 120 7.73 -1.96 22.76
CA LEU A 120 8.51 -0.91 22.11
C LEU A 120 8.79 0.30 23.03
N LEU A 121 7.85 0.64 23.91
CA LEU A 121 7.99 1.74 24.87
C LEU A 121 8.90 1.39 26.06
N ASN A 122 9.42 0.15 26.14
CA ASN A 122 10.27 -0.25 27.24
C ASN A 122 11.66 0.40 27.17
N THR A 123 11.87 1.48 27.93
CA THR A 123 13.12 2.25 27.99
C THR A 123 14.33 1.46 28.49
N ASN A 124 14.12 0.30 29.12
CA ASN A 124 15.20 -0.56 29.63
C ASN A 124 15.71 -1.57 28.60
N LYS A 125 15.09 -1.65 27.42
CA LYS A 125 15.46 -2.57 26.34
C LYS A 125 15.94 -1.81 25.12
N THR A 126 16.92 -2.34 24.41
CA THR A 126 17.35 -1.86 23.09
C THR A 126 16.27 -2.14 22.03
N TYR A 127 16.41 -1.53 20.85
CA TYR A 127 15.52 -1.82 19.72
C TYR A 127 15.58 -3.29 19.32
N ASP A 128 16.77 -3.88 19.24
CA ASP A 128 16.97 -5.27 18.84
C ASP A 128 16.37 -6.28 19.84
N GLU A 129 16.45 -5.99 21.14
CA GLU A 129 15.78 -6.78 22.18
C GLU A 129 14.26 -6.71 22.04
N CYS A 130 13.70 -5.51 21.79
CA CYS A 130 12.28 -5.35 21.53
C CYS A 130 11.85 -6.12 20.28
N MET A 131 12.60 -6.04 19.18
CA MET A 131 12.30 -6.80 17.96
C MET A 131 12.30 -8.31 18.20
N SER A 132 13.25 -8.80 19.01
CA SER A 132 13.32 -10.22 19.39
C SER A 132 12.08 -10.69 20.16
N GLU A 133 11.53 -9.85 21.05
CA GLU A 133 10.30 -10.15 21.77
C GLU A 133 9.06 -10.04 20.89
N LEU A 134 8.98 -9.01 20.05
CA LEU A 134 7.88 -8.84 19.09
C LEU A 134 7.77 -10.06 18.17
N LYS A 135 8.89 -10.63 17.73
CA LYS A 135 8.91 -11.85 16.90
C LYS A 135 8.06 -12.98 17.49
N LEU A 136 8.06 -13.13 18.81
CA LEU A 136 7.28 -14.17 19.50
C LEU A 136 5.78 -13.90 19.46
N ILE A 137 5.37 -12.63 19.50
CA ILE A 137 3.96 -12.23 19.45
C ILE A 137 3.40 -12.37 18.04
N TYR A 138 4.19 -12.00 17.03
CA TYR A 138 3.74 -12.05 15.64
C TYR A 138 3.81 -13.46 15.04
N LYS A 139 4.54 -14.39 15.68
CA LYS A 139 4.62 -15.79 15.24
C LYS A 139 3.23 -16.44 15.22
N GLY A 140 2.84 -16.99 14.06
CA GLY A 140 1.56 -17.68 13.89
C GLY A 140 0.35 -16.75 13.82
N THR A 141 0.57 -15.43 13.78
CA THR A 141 -0.50 -14.46 13.54
C THR A 141 -0.62 -14.15 12.05
N PHE A 142 -1.80 -13.67 11.63
CA PHE A 142 -1.99 -13.15 10.29
C PHE A 142 -1.18 -11.85 10.02
N ASN A 143 -0.64 -11.21 11.06
CA ASN A 143 0.16 -9.99 10.96
C ASN A 143 1.68 -10.26 10.80
N VAL A 144 2.10 -11.50 10.56
CA VAL A 144 3.54 -11.84 10.44
C VAL A 144 4.25 -11.03 9.34
N GLU A 145 3.57 -10.73 8.23
CA GLU A 145 4.12 -9.90 7.16
C GLU A 145 4.36 -8.45 7.64
N PHE A 146 3.44 -7.89 8.43
CA PHE A 146 3.59 -6.56 9.01
C PHE A 146 4.84 -6.48 9.89
N TYR A 147 5.08 -7.49 10.73
CA TYR A 147 6.30 -7.55 11.55
C TYR A 147 7.57 -7.61 10.71
N ASN A 148 7.61 -8.47 9.68
CA ASN A 148 8.82 -8.68 8.88
C ASN A 148 9.12 -7.50 7.95
N LYS A 149 8.10 -6.90 7.33
CA LYS A 149 8.27 -5.90 6.27
C LYS A 149 7.99 -4.47 6.72
N ALA A 150 7.02 -4.27 7.61
CA ALA A 150 6.54 -2.92 7.95
C ALA A 150 7.31 -2.33 9.14
N ILE A 151 7.42 -3.06 10.26
CA ILE A 151 8.02 -2.53 11.49
C ILE A 151 9.43 -1.95 11.25
N PRO A 152 10.37 -2.65 10.57
CA PRO A 152 11.71 -2.12 10.31
C PRO A 152 11.74 -0.85 9.44
N LYS A 153 10.66 -0.58 8.69
CA LYS A 153 10.49 0.59 7.81
C LYS A 153 9.71 1.72 8.46
N LEU A 154 9.00 1.42 9.53
CA LEU A 154 8.11 2.34 10.21
C LEU A 154 8.72 2.91 11.49
N ILE A 155 9.64 2.17 12.12
CA ILE A 155 10.10 2.43 13.48
C ILE A 155 11.63 2.41 13.56
N TYR A 156 12.20 3.27 14.41
CA TYR A 156 13.61 3.25 14.83
C TYR A 156 13.78 3.36 16.35
#